data_AF-A0A7C1PLV2-F1
#
_entry.id   AF-A0A7C1PLV2-F1
#
_cell.length_a   1.000
_cell.length_b   1.000
_cell.length_c   1.000
_cell.angle_alpha   90.00
_cell.angle_beta   90.00
_cell.angle_gamma   90.00
#
_symmetry.space_group_name_H-M   'P 1'
#
loop_
_entity.id
_entity.type
_entity.pdbx_description
1 polymer ?
#
loop_
_entity_poly.entity_id
_entity_poly.type
_entity_poly.pdbx_seq_one_letter_code
_entity_poly.pdbx_strand_id
1 'polypeptide(L)'
;PMEEIPGSEFEVECDLVILAMGFLGPVKKGMLEELKVELDGRGNVKTDKNYMTSIKGIFAAGDMRRGQSLVVWAINEGRNAAIAVNKWLMRSP
;
A
#
# COMPACT_ATOMS: atom_id res chain seq x y z
N PRO A 1 9.11 -21.81 7.76
CA PRO A 1 8.35 -21.37 8.95
C PRO A 1 9.32 -20.85 10.01
N MET A 2 8.95 -19.83 10.78
CA MET A 2 9.67 -19.59 12.04
C MET A 2 9.26 -20.68 13.03
N GLU A 3 10.22 -21.30 13.70
CA GLU A 3 10.02 -22.35 14.70
C GLU A 3 10.66 -21.84 16.00
N GLU A 4 9.93 -21.96 17.11
CA GLU A 4 10.43 -21.54 18.42
C GLU A 4 11.62 -22.41 18.82
N ILE A 5 12.64 -21.79 19.44
CA ILE A 5 13.79 -22.49 19.98
C ILE A 5 13.63 -22.52 21.51
N PRO A 6 13.25 -23.66 22.10
CA PRO A 6 13.04 -23.76 23.54
C PRO A 6 14.29 -23.35 24.33
N GLY A 7 14.14 -22.51 25.34
CA GLY A 7 15.23 -22.07 26.22
C GLY A 7 16.08 -20.91 25.66
N SER A 8 15.66 -20.32 24.54
CA SER A 8 16.32 -19.14 23.94
C SER A 8 15.77 -17.80 24.43
N GLU A 9 14.79 -17.82 25.35
CA GLU A 9 14.16 -16.64 25.92
C GLU A 9 15.16 -15.85 26.77
N PHE A 10 15.10 -14.52 26.69
CA PHE A 10 15.97 -13.63 27.46
C PHE A 10 15.23 -12.33 27.80
N GLU A 11 15.73 -11.65 28.83
CA GLU A 11 15.21 -10.35 29.28
C GLU A 11 16.26 -9.27 29.00
N VAL A 12 15.78 -8.06 28.66
CA VAL A 12 16.61 -6.87 28.50
C VAL A 12 15.99 -5.74 29.30
N GLU A 13 16.74 -5.22 30.26
CA GLU A 13 16.33 -4.03 31.02
C GLU A 13 16.29 -2.81 30.07
N CYS A 14 15.19 -2.07 30.08
CA CYS A 14 15.03 -0.89 29.25
C CYS A 14 14.15 0.16 29.91
N ASP A 15 14.54 1.44 29.76
CA ASP A 15 13.73 2.58 30.19
C ASP A 15 12.65 2.95 29.14
N LEU A 16 12.90 2.63 27.87
CA LEU A 16 12.04 2.98 26.73
C LEU A 16 12.12 1.93 25.61
N VAL A 17 10.95 1.58 25.06
CA VAL A 17 10.81 0.72 23.88
C VAL A 17 10.14 1.51 22.74
N ILE A 18 10.75 1.50 21.56
CA ILE A 18 10.19 2.08 20.33
C ILE A 18 9.99 0.96 19.30
N LEU A 19 8.73 0.68 18.96
CA LEU A 19 8.39 -0.35 17.99
C LEU A 19 8.51 0.20 16.55
N ALA A 20 9.60 -0.15 15.86
CA ALA A 20 9.87 0.26 14.47
C ALA A 20 9.60 -0.87 13.46
N MET A 21 8.47 -1.58 13.60
CA MET A 21 8.14 -2.77 12.79
C MET A 21 7.62 -2.46 11.37
N GLY A 22 7.56 -1.17 11.01
CA GLY A 22 6.99 -0.71 9.74
C GLY A 22 5.46 -0.68 9.72
N PHE A 23 4.89 -0.68 8.53
CA PHE A 23 3.45 -0.56 8.25
C PHE A 23 3.02 -1.70 7.33
N LEU A 24 1.87 -2.31 7.61
CA LEU A 24 1.37 -3.45 6.83
C LEU A 24 0.68 -3.03 5.52
N GLY A 25 0.24 -1.78 5.42
CA GLY A 25 -0.52 -1.27 4.28
C GLY A 25 -1.33 -0.04 4.68
N PRO A 26 -2.21 0.45 3.79
CA PRO A 26 -3.03 1.62 4.08
C PRO A 26 -4.08 1.36 5.16
N VAL A 27 -4.49 2.42 5.84
CA VAL A 27 -5.63 2.37 6.77
C VAL A 27 -6.89 2.04 5.98
N LYS A 28 -7.54 0.92 6.34
CA LYS A 28 -8.73 0.39 5.65
C LYS A 28 -10.00 1.12 6.10
N LYS A 29 -10.12 1.33 7.42
CA LYS A 29 -11.27 1.98 8.05
C LYS A 29 -11.49 3.38 7.48
N GLY A 30 -12.73 3.70 7.16
CA GLY A 30 -13.13 4.97 6.55
C GLY A 30 -13.09 4.89 5.03
N MET A 31 -12.34 5.79 4.38
CA MET A 31 -12.38 5.99 2.93
C MET A 31 -12.30 4.70 2.09
N LEU A 32 -11.40 3.76 2.39
CA LEU A 32 -11.26 2.54 1.56
C LEU A 32 -12.43 1.57 1.74
N GLU A 33 -12.91 1.39 2.96
CA GLU A 33 -14.12 0.61 3.25
C GLU A 33 -15.39 1.23 2.66
N GLU A 34 -15.53 2.56 2.74
CA GLU A 34 -16.66 3.31 2.20
C GLU A 34 -16.70 3.25 0.67
N LEU A 35 -15.54 3.41 0.02
CA LEU A 35 -15.40 3.28 -1.42
C LEU A 35 -15.57 1.82 -1.88
N LYS A 36 -15.27 0.83 -1.02
CA LYS A 36 -15.25 -0.60 -1.35
C LYS A 36 -14.29 -0.93 -2.49
N VAL A 37 -13.11 -0.30 -2.49
CA VAL A 37 -12.04 -0.65 -3.43
C VAL A 37 -11.54 -2.07 -3.14
N GLU A 38 -11.19 -2.82 -4.19
CA GLU A 38 -10.55 -4.12 -4.01
C GLU A 38 -9.14 -3.95 -3.45
N LEU A 39 -8.75 -4.85 -2.54
CA LEU A 39 -7.39 -4.93 -2.00
C LEU A 39 -6.66 -6.16 -2.56
N ASP A 40 -5.34 -6.11 -2.61
CA ASP A 40 -4.50 -7.25 -2.97
C ASP A 40 -4.30 -8.21 -1.77
N GLY A 41 -3.61 -9.33 -1.99
CA GLY A 41 -3.33 -10.32 -0.93
C GLY A 41 -2.46 -9.79 0.23
N ARG A 42 -1.87 -8.60 0.09
CA ARG A 42 -1.09 -7.91 1.13
C ARG A 42 -1.88 -6.78 1.80
N GLY A 43 -3.11 -6.52 1.34
CA GLY A 43 -3.98 -5.47 1.88
C GLY A 43 -3.74 -4.07 1.30
N ASN A 44 -2.98 -3.94 0.22
CA ASN A 44 -2.82 -2.67 -0.51
C ASN A 44 -3.98 -2.47 -1.49
N VAL A 45 -4.22 -1.24 -1.94
CA VAL A 45 -5.24 -0.96 -2.97
C VAL A 45 -4.82 -1.63 -4.27
N LYS A 46 -5.65 -2.58 -4.73
CA LYS A 46 -5.41 -3.31 -5.96
C LYS A 46 -5.69 -2.41 -7.15
N THR A 47 -4.81 -2.45 -8.14
CA THR A 47 -5.02 -1.74 -9.41
C THR A 47 -4.77 -2.65 -10.61
N ASP A 48 -5.28 -2.22 -11.77
CA ASP A 48 -4.85 -2.75 -13.05
C ASP A 48 -3.46 -2.21 -13.47
N LYS A 49 -3.04 -2.53 -14.70
CA LYS A 49 -1.79 -2.06 -15.31
C LYS A 49 -1.75 -0.54 -15.57
N ASN A 50 -2.89 0.14 -15.54
CA ASN A 50 -3.03 1.57 -15.73
C ASN A 50 -3.24 2.28 -14.39
N TYR A 51 -2.94 1.64 -13.26
CA TYR A 51 -3.09 2.22 -11.92
C TYR A 51 -4.54 2.51 -11.52
N MET A 52 -5.53 2.07 -12.29
CA MET A 52 -6.94 2.24 -11.95
C MET A 52 -7.35 1.16 -10.95
N THR A 53 -8.06 1.57 -9.91
CA THR A 53 -8.62 0.66 -8.90
C THR A 53 -9.80 -0.14 -9.47
N SER A 54 -10.47 -0.96 -8.66
CA SER A 54 -11.75 -1.58 -9.04
C SER A 54 -12.86 -0.56 -9.31
N ILE A 55 -12.70 0.70 -8.88
CA ILE A 55 -13.66 1.78 -9.10
C ILE A 55 -13.20 2.62 -10.30
N LYS A 56 -14.05 2.71 -11.31
CA LYS A 56 -13.77 3.47 -12.54
C LYS A 56 -13.49 4.94 -12.22
N GLY A 57 -12.39 5.45 -12.77
CA GLY A 57 -11.96 6.83 -12.57
C GLY A 57 -11.20 7.09 -11.26
N ILE A 58 -11.05 6.10 -10.38
CA ILE A 58 -10.22 6.20 -9.17
C ILE A 58 -8.92 5.44 -9.41
N PHE A 59 -7.80 6.08 -9.06
CA PHE A 59 -6.44 5.56 -9.30
C PHE A 59 -5.64 5.54 -7.99
N ALA A 60 -4.64 4.66 -7.91
CA ALA A 60 -3.73 4.56 -6.78
C ALA A 60 -2.28 4.33 -7.23
N ALA A 61 -1.32 4.88 -6.49
CA ALA A 61 0.11 4.78 -6.79
C ALA A 61 0.94 4.82 -5.50
N GLY A 62 2.21 4.41 -5.60
CA GLY A 62 3.13 4.44 -4.47
C GLY A 62 2.73 3.44 -3.39
N ASP A 63 3.04 3.73 -2.13
CA ASP A 63 2.87 2.78 -1.03
C ASP A 63 1.41 2.34 -0.81
N MET A 64 0.43 3.16 -1.21
CA MET A 64 -1.01 2.79 -1.20
C MET A 64 -1.31 1.57 -2.07
N ARG A 65 -0.55 1.37 -3.15
CA ARG A 65 -0.70 0.29 -4.13
C ARG A 65 0.39 -0.79 -3.99
N ARG A 66 1.64 -0.36 -3.79
CA ARG A 66 2.84 -1.22 -3.78
C ARG A 66 3.11 -1.84 -2.40
N GLY A 67 2.65 -1.19 -1.34
CA GLY A 67 3.19 -1.34 0.00
C GLY A 67 4.53 -0.61 0.16
N GLN A 68 5.07 -0.63 1.38
CA GLN A 68 6.26 0.14 1.77
C GLN A 68 7.41 -0.01 0.77
N SER A 69 7.91 1.12 0.27
CA SER A 69 8.99 1.13 -0.70
C SER A 69 9.85 2.39 -0.63
N LEU A 70 10.69 2.58 -1.65
CA LEU A 70 11.53 3.77 -1.78
C LEU A 70 10.76 4.92 -2.41
N VAL A 71 11.12 6.15 -2.04
CA VAL A 71 10.54 7.38 -2.60
C VAL A 71 10.60 7.41 -4.14
N VAL A 72 11.67 6.89 -4.74
CA VAL A 72 11.81 6.82 -6.21
C VAL A 72 10.72 5.98 -6.87
N TRP A 73 10.23 4.93 -6.19
CA TRP A 73 9.12 4.12 -6.69
C TRP A 73 7.81 4.89 -6.64
N ALA A 74 7.55 5.62 -5.56
CA ALA A 74 6.38 6.47 -5.46
C ALA A 74 6.37 7.55 -6.56
N ILE A 75 7.52 8.17 -6.83
CA ILE A 75 7.66 9.15 -7.93
C ILE A 75 7.38 8.50 -9.29
N ASN A 76 7.99 7.36 -9.58
CA ASN A 76 7.79 6.67 -10.84
C ASN A 76 6.34 6.23 -11.04
N GLU A 77 5.72 5.62 -10.02
CA GLU A 77 4.32 5.21 -10.10
C GLU A 77 3.37 6.41 -10.20
N GLY A 78 3.64 7.50 -9.47
CA GLY A 78 2.86 8.74 -9.57
C GLY A 78 2.87 9.33 -10.99
N ARG A 79 4.03 9.35 -11.67
CA ARG A 79 4.12 9.82 -13.07
C ARG A 79 3.33 8.92 -14.02
N ASN A 80 3.40 7.61 -13.84
CA ASN A 80 2.65 6.67 -14.68
C ASN A 80 1.14 6.71 -14.42
N ALA A 81 0.71 6.86 -13.17
CA ALA A 81 -0.68 7.07 -12.80
C ALA A 81 -1.22 8.38 -13.39
N ALA A 82 -0.45 9.47 -13.36
CA ALA A 82 -0.84 10.74 -13.99
C ALA A 82 -1.05 10.59 -15.52
N ILE A 83 -0.18 9.85 -16.21
CA ILE A 83 -0.36 9.53 -17.64
C ILE A 83 -1.65 8.73 -17.87
N ALA A 84 -1.95 7.76 -16.99
CA ALA A 84 -3.16 6.96 -17.10
C ALA A 84 -4.43 7.77 -16.83
N VAL A 85 -4.43 8.64 -15.81
CA VAL A 85 -5.52 9.59 -15.53
C VAL A 85 -5.75 10.49 -16.73
N ASN A 86 -4.69 11.07 -17.31
CA ASN A 86 -4.82 11.91 -18.49
C ASN A 86 -5.45 11.16 -19.67
N LYS A 87 -5.00 9.94 -19.95
CA LYS A 87 -5.59 9.09 -21.00
C LYS A 87 -7.05 8.74 -20.74
N TRP A 88 -7.44 8.57 -19.48
CA TRP A 88 -8.82 8.31 -19.08
C TRP A 88 -9.73 9.52 -19.33
N LEU A 89 -9.30 10.71 -18.91
CA LEU A 89 -10.05 11.95 -19.10
C LEU A 89 -10.18 12.31 -20.59
N MET A 90 -9.10 12.19 -21.37
CA MET A 90 -9.10 12.50 -22.81
C MET A 90 -9.91 11.52 -23.68
N ARG A 91 -10.36 10.38 -23.11
CA ARG A 91 -11.25 9.42 -23.78
C ARG A 91 -12.73 9.68 -23.51
N SER A 92 -13.06 10.64 -22.65
CA SER A 92 -14.43 11.07 -22.43
C SER A 92 -14.83 12.01 -23.58
N PRO A 93 -15.89 11.72 -24.34
CA PRO A 93 -16.39 12.63 -25.38
C PRO A 93 -16.95 13.93 -24.78
#